data_AF-A0A414ENI4-F1
#
_entry.id   AF-A0A414ENI4-F1
#
_cell.length_a   1.000
_cell.length_b   1.000
_cell.length_c   1.000
_cell.angle_alpha   90.00
_cell.angle_beta   90.00
_cell.angle_gamma   90.00
#
_symmetry.space_group_name_H-M   'P 1'
#
loop_
_entity.id
_entity.type
_entity.pdbx_description
1 polymer ?
#
loop_
_entity_poly.entity_id
_entity_poly.type
_entity_poly.pdbx_seq_one_letter_code
_entity_poly.pdbx_strand_id
1 'polypeptide(L)' 'MTANQAFAVSGREERPVDFGFDHSDCFLPAVKWFNFEGFSADDLSFLTESVRANAPFIFELAERQKAGPAVA' A
#
# COMPACT_ATOMS: atom_id res chain seq x y z
N MET A 1 -28.89 2.86 -3.90
CA MET A 1 -27.70 2.90 -4.77
C MET A 1 -26.65 3.72 -4.06
N THR A 2 -25.89 3.10 -3.16
CA THR A 2 -24.72 3.74 -2.56
C THR A 2 -23.65 3.85 -3.63
N ALA A 3 -23.07 5.04 -3.80
CA ALA A 3 -21.92 5.22 -4.67
C ALA A 3 -20.84 4.23 -4.22
N ASN A 4 -20.39 3.34 -5.10
CA ASN A 4 -19.11 2.66 -4.94
C ASN A 4 -18.05 3.77 -4.96
N GLN A 5 -17.77 4.39 -3.81
CA GLN A 5 -16.55 5.15 -3.64
C GLN A 5 -15.44 4.11 -3.78
N ALA A 6 -14.85 4.05 -4.97
CA ALA A 6 -13.65 3.28 -5.21
C ALA A 6 -12.58 3.77 -4.22
N PHE A 7 -12.39 3.02 -3.15
CA PHE A 7 -11.44 3.34 -2.11
C PHE A 7 -10.04 3.09 -2.68
N ALA A 8 -9.41 4.13 -3.21
CA ALA A 8 -8.02 4.06 -3.61
C ALA A 8 -7.17 4.10 -2.33
N VAL A 9 -6.55 2.98 -1.97
CA VAL A 9 -5.53 2.94 -0.92
C VAL A 9 -4.18 3.17 -1.59
N SER A 10 -3.44 4.15 -1.09
CA SER A 10 -2.04 4.36 -1.45
C SER A 10 -1.17 3.87 -0.29
N GLY A 11 -0.23 2.98 -0.59
CA GLY A 11 0.78 2.52 0.34
C GLY A 11 2.17 3.01 -0.06
N ARG A 12 3.08 3.06 0.91
CA ARG A 12 4.49 3.36 0.73
C ARG A 12 5.30 2.26 1.42
N GLU A 13 6.22 1.67 0.68
CA GLU A 13 7.19 0.70 1.20
C GLU A 13 8.55 1.38 1.27
N GLU A 14 9.20 1.33 2.44
CA GLU A 14 10.52 1.90 2.67
C GLU A 14 11.43 0.87 3.32
N ARG A 15 12.66 0.74 2.79
CA ARG A 15 13.72 -0.05 3.42
C ARG A 15 14.97 0.81 3.62
N PRO A 16 15.59 0.78 4.82
CA PRO A 16 16.80 1.55 5.08
C PRO A 16 17.99 1.03 4.26
N VAL A 17 18.84 1.95 3.83
CA VAL A 17 20.13 1.69 3.15
C VAL A 17 21.22 2.58 3.76
N ASP A 18 22.50 2.30 3.49
CA ASP A 18 23.66 2.91 4.16
C ASP A 18 23.59 4.45 4.34
N PHE A 19 23.01 5.15 3.35
CA PHE A 19 22.88 6.61 3.37
C PHE A 19 21.47 7.12 3.04
N GLY A 20 20.42 6.33 3.31
CA GLY A 20 19.05 6.76 3.01
C GLY A 20 18.00 5.67 3.10
N PHE A 21 16.96 5.80 2.29
CA PHE A 21 15.89 4.82 2.16
C PHE A 21 15.60 4.58 0.68
N ASP A 22 15.59 3.31 0.30
CA ASP A 22 14.86 2.91 -0.90
C ASP A 22 13.37 3.08 -0.60
N HIS A 23 12.61 3.56 -1.57
CA HIS A 23 11.18 3.76 -1.41
C HIS A 23 10.42 3.29 -2.65
N SER A 24 9.16 2.91 -2.45
CA SER A 24 8.21 2.70 -3.55
C SER A 24 6.80 3.04 -3.08
N ASP A 25 6.02 3.64 -3.98
CA ASP A 25 4.61 3.91 -3.74
C ASP A 25 3.73 2.93 -4.55
N CYS A 26 2.58 2.54 -4.01
CA CYS A 26 1.69 1.57 -4.63
C CYS A 26 0.21 1.97 -4.51
N PHE A 27 -0.53 1.84 -5.61
CA PHE A 27 -1.99 1.98 -5.63
C PHE A 27 -2.70 0.63 -5.58
N LEU A 28 -3.68 0.50 -4.68
CA LEU A 28 -4.58 -0.64 -4.56
C LEU A 28 -6.00 -0.31 -5.04
N PRO A 29 -6.76 -1.29 -5.57
CA PRO A 29 -6.44 -2.73 -5.66
C PRO A 29 -5.59 -3.13 -6.88
N ALA A 30 -5.26 -2.21 -7.79
CA ALA A 30 -4.55 -2.53 -9.02
C ALA A 30 -3.12 -3.07 -8.80
N VAL A 31 -2.55 -2.86 -7.61
CA VAL A 31 -1.15 -3.14 -7.26
C VAL A 31 -0.22 -2.54 -8.30
N LYS A 32 -0.38 -1.22 -8.50
CA LYS A 32 0.43 -0.45 -9.44
C LYS A 32 1.52 0.27 -8.66
N TRP A 33 2.77 -0.15 -8.88
CA TRP A 33 3.96 0.50 -8.35
C TRP A 33 4.32 1.75 -9.16
N PHE A 34 4.76 2.80 -8.48
CA PHE A 34 5.22 4.06 -9.04
C PHE A 34 6.16 4.76 -8.05
N ASN A 35 6.88 5.79 -8.49
CA ASN A 35 7.84 6.53 -7.66
C ASN A 35 8.75 5.60 -6.85
N PHE A 36 9.37 4.61 -7.50
CA PHE A 36 10.26 3.67 -6.84
C PHE A 36 11.72 3.99 -7.13
N GLU A 37 12.54 3.93 -6.10
CA GLU A 37 13.98 4.07 -6.15
C GLU A 37 14.62 2.94 -5.35
N GLY A 38 15.66 2.32 -5.90
CA GLY A 38 16.40 1.21 -5.26
C GLY A 38 15.73 -0.17 -5.32
N PHE A 39 14.46 -0.27 -5.70
CA PHE A 39 13.77 -1.55 -5.89
C PHE A 39 14.00 -2.16 -7.29
N SER A 40 14.40 -3.42 -7.33
CA SER A 40 14.49 -4.21 -8.56
C SER A 40 13.12 -4.76 -8.99
N ALA A 41 13.03 -5.31 -10.21
CA ALA A 41 11.81 -5.97 -10.67
C ALA A 41 11.43 -7.18 -9.80
N ASP A 42 12.42 -7.94 -9.31
CA ASP A 42 12.19 -9.09 -8.43
C ASP A 42 11.69 -8.65 -7.06
N ASP A 43 12.25 -7.56 -6.50
CA ASP A 43 11.75 -6.98 -5.26
C ASP A 43 10.28 -6.54 -5.40
N LEU A 44 9.94 -5.84 -6.49
CA LEU A 44 8.57 -5.40 -6.76
C LEU A 44 7.62 -6.59 -6.98
N SER A 45 8.10 -7.69 -7.55
CA SER A 45 7.32 -8.93 -7.70
C SER A 45 7.01 -9.55 -6.34
N PHE A 46 8.01 -9.68 -5.47
CA PHE A 46 7.84 -10.16 -4.10
C PHE A 46 6.86 -9.28 -3.30
N LEU A 47 7.03 -7.95 -3.38
CA LEU A 47 6.11 -7.01 -2.74
C LEU A 47 4.70 -7.09 -3.31
N THR A 48 4.55 -7.30 -4.62
CA THR A 48 3.24 -7.49 -5.26
C THR A 48 2.50 -8.67 -4.66
N GLU A 49 3.18 -9.80 -4.47
CA GLU A 49 2.60 -10.98 -3.83
C GLU A 49 2.23 -10.69 -2.37
N SER A 50 3.11 -10.03 -1.64
CA SER A 50 2.90 -9.67 -0.23
C SER A 50 1.69 -8.74 -0.05
N VAL A 51 1.59 -7.69 -0.86
CA VAL A 51 0.47 -6.74 -0.83
C VAL A 51 -0.84 -7.42 -1.24
N ARG A 52 -0.83 -8.32 -2.23
CA ARG A 52 -2.01 -9.09 -2.63
C ARG A 52 -2.49 -10.03 -1.54
N ALA A 53 -1.57 -10.76 -0.91
CA ALA A 53 -1.88 -11.69 0.18
C ALA A 53 -2.54 -10.98 1.38
N ASN A 54 -2.17 -9.72 1.62
CA ASN A 54 -2.67 -8.92 2.73
C ASN A 54 -3.76 -7.91 2.33
N ALA A 55 -4.18 -7.86 1.07
CA ALA A 55 -5.09 -6.83 0.55
C ALA A 55 -6.40 -6.71 1.36
N PRO A 56 -7.09 -7.81 1.75
CA PRO A 56 -8.31 -7.69 2.57
C PRO A 56 -8.05 -6.95 3.89
N PHE A 57 -6.94 -7.23 4.56
CA PHE A 57 -6.57 -6.60 5.82
C PHE A 57 -6.18 -5.13 5.63
N ILE A 58 -5.43 -4.81 4.56
CA ILE A 58 -5.07 -3.43 4.22
C ILE A 58 -6.32 -2.57 4.00
N PHE A 59 -7.31 -3.08 3.26
CA PHE A 59 -8.57 -2.36 3.06
C PHE A 59 -9.35 -2.19 4.36
N GLU A 60 -9.45 -3.23 5.18
CA GLU A 60 -10.11 -3.15 6.49
C GLU A 60 -9.47 -2.09 7.38
N LEU A 61 -8.13 -2.05 7.46
CA LEU A 61 -7.41 -1.02 8.21
C LEU A 61 -7.69 0.38 7.67
N ALA A 62 -7.70 0.56 6.34
CA ALA A 62 -7.94 1.85 5.73
C ALA A 62 -9.38 2.36 5.98
N GLU A 63 -10.37 1.46 5.96
CA GLU A 63 -11.76 1.77 6.34
C GLU A 63 -11.85 2.21 7.81
N ARG A 64 -11.20 1.47 8.72
CA ARG A 64 -11.16 1.83 10.15
C ARG A 64 -10.52 3.20 10.38
N GLN A 65 -9.45 3.53 9.65
CA GLN A 65 -8.82 4.85 9.74
C GLN A 65 -9.74 5.97 9.24
N LYS A 66 -10.51 5.75 8.18
CA LYS A 66 -11.49 6.73 7.70
C LYS A 66 -12.64 6.96 8.67
N ALA A 67 -13.03 5.94 9.43
CA ALA A 67 -14.07 6.07 10.45
C ALA A 67 -13.64 6.96 11.65
N GLY A 68 -12.37 7.35 11.73
CA GLY A 68 -11.80 8.10 12.86
C GLY A 68 -11.56 7.21 14.09
N PRO A 69 -10.86 7.71 15.13
CA PRO A 69 -10.74 6.97 16.38
C PRO A 69 -12.14 6.77 16.97
N ALA A 70 -12.46 5.54 17.37
CA ALA A 70 -13.64 5.32 18.21
C ALA A 70 -13.43 6.12 19.51
N VAL A 71 -14.24 7.16 19.72
CA VAL A 71 -14.27 7.88 21.00
C VAL A 71 -14.70 6.87 22.06
N ALA A 72 -13.79 6.59 23.01
CA ALA A 72 -14.05 5.78 24.19
C ALA A 72 -14.76 6.58 25.28
#